data_AF-A0A0G1YM94-F1
#
_entry.id   AF-A0A0G1YM94-F1
#
_cell.length_a   1.000
_cell.length_b   1.000
_cell.length_c   1.000
_cell.angle_alpha   90.00
_cell.angle_beta   90.00
_cell.angle_gamma   90.00
#
_symmetry.space_group_name_H-M   'P 1'
#
loop_
_entity.id
_entity.type
_entity.pdbx_description
1 polymer ?
#
loop_
_entity_poly.entity_id
_entity_poly.type
_entity_poly.pdbx_seq_one_letter_code
_entity_poly.pdbx_strand_id
1 'polypeptide(L)'
;MTEHISSYRDLPVSAYQFQNKFRNELRAKSGIMRGKEFLMKDLYSFSRDEAEHKAFYDKAREAYKKVFERMGIGEQTYVTFASGGIFSEFSEEFQTVSDAGEDTIFVDEDKRIAVNKEVCTDETLAKLGLEKGKLMEKKAIEAGNIFNLGTRFSEPLGLYYRDETGARKPVVMGSYGIGPTRLMGIIVEVLADGKGLVWPESVAPFAYHLVSLGHGGDEISKTADALYEDRYI
;
A
#
# COMPACT_ATOMS: atom_id res chain seq x y z
N MET A 1 15.18 17.76 -6.43
CA MET A 1 14.21 18.57 -5.64
C MET A 1 14.79 19.90 -5.17
N THR A 2 16.03 19.96 -4.68
CA THR A 2 16.70 21.22 -4.30
C THR A 2 16.82 22.23 -5.45
N GLU A 3 16.91 21.74 -6.69
CA GLU A 3 16.92 22.58 -7.91
C GLU A 3 15.53 23.02 -8.38
N HIS A 4 14.46 22.53 -7.74
CA HIS A 4 13.08 22.75 -8.18
C HIS A 4 12.20 23.44 -7.13
N ILE A 5 12.60 23.40 -5.85
CA ILE A 5 11.88 24.03 -4.74
C ILE A 5 12.78 25.13 -4.18
N SER A 6 12.31 26.37 -4.27
CA SER A 6 13.01 27.55 -3.72
C SER A 6 12.07 28.51 -2.99
N SER A 7 10.77 28.45 -3.29
CA SER A 7 9.72 29.33 -2.79
C SER A 7 8.55 28.52 -2.26
N TYR A 8 7.79 29.10 -1.33
CA TYR A 8 6.52 28.53 -0.87
C TYR A 8 5.53 28.27 -2.01
N ARG A 9 5.67 29.00 -3.13
CA ARG A 9 4.83 28.84 -4.34
C ARG A 9 5.10 27.54 -5.11
N ASP A 10 6.24 26.90 -4.85
CA ASP A 10 6.61 25.62 -5.47
C ASP A 10 6.02 24.42 -4.71
N LEU A 11 5.26 24.69 -3.63
CA LEU A 11 4.72 23.71 -2.69
C LEU A 11 3.18 23.87 -2.54
N PRO A 12 2.44 22.78 -2.27
CA PRO A 12 2.94 21.42 -2.12
C PRO A 12 3.20 20.76 -3.49
N VAL A 13 4.17 19.85 -3.52
CA VAL A 13 4.46 19.02 -4.69
C VAL A 13 4.70 17.58 -4.26
N SER A 14 4.40 16.63 -5.15
CA SER A 14 4.69 15.22 -4.91
C SER A 14 5.15 14.56 -6.19
N ALA A 15 6.03 13.57 -6.08
CA ALA A 15 6.47 12.73 -7.17
C ALA A 15 6.33 11.26 -6.79
N TYR A 16 5.95 10.42 -7.73
CA TYR A 16 5.90 8.97 -7.54
C TYR A 16 6.47 8.24 -8.75
N GLN A 17 6.87 6.99 -8.53
CA GLN A 17 7.36 6.11 -9.57
C GLN A 17 6.91 4.67 -9.30
N PHE A 18 6.97 3.83 -10.33
CA PHE A 18 6.95 2.39 -10.23
C PHE A 18 8.31 1.88 -10.70
N GLN A 19 9.09 1.29 -9.80
CA GLN A 19 10.47 0.93 -10.11
C GLN A 19 10.91 -0.30 -9.30
N ASN A 20 11.75 -1.15 -9.90
CA ASN A 20 12.27 -2.35 -9.25
C ASN A 20 13.25 -1.99 -8.14
N LYS A 21 12.94 -2.36 -6.91
CA LYS A 21 13.82 -2.19 -5.76
C LYS A 21 14.60 -3.47 -5.53
N PHE A 22 15.80 -3.31 -4.99
CA PHE A 22 16.59 -4.41 -4.48
C PHE A 22 16.77 -4.26 -2.97
N ARG A 23 16.51 -5.32 -2.22
CA ARG A 23 16.87 -5.46 -0.80
C ARG A 23 17.67 -6.75 -0.66
N ASN A 24 18.84 -6.68 -0.02
CA ASN A 24 19.63 -7.88 0.26
C ASN A 24 19.03 -8.64 1.46
N GLU A 25 17.84 -9.18 1.26
CA GLU A 25 17.10 -9.97 2.25
C GLU A 25 17.95 -11.19 2.67
N LEU A 26 18.15 -11.34 3.99
CA LEU A 26 18.97 -12.43 4.55
C LEU A 26 18.37 -13.79 4.20
N ARG A 27 17.02 -13.86 4.19
CA ARG A 27 16.27 -15.06 3.84
C ARG A 27 15.07 -14.70 2.97
N ALA A 28 15.25 -14.80 1.65
CA ALA A 28 14.13 -14.75 0.72
C ALA A 28 13.23 -15.99 0.91
N LYS A 29 11.92 -15.79 0.98
CA LYS A 29 10.92 -16.85 1.22
C LYS A 29 9.56 -16.43 0.66
N SER A 30 8.61 -17.38 0.62
CA SER A 30 7.21 -17.09 0.26
C SER A 30 7.04 -16.45 -1.14
N GLY A 31 7.90 -16.82 -2.09
CA GLY A 31 7.84 -16.34 -3.47
C GLY A 31 7.90 -14.82 -3.60
N ILE A 32 6.89 -14.25 -4.28
CA ILE A 32 6.79 -12.81 -4.56
C ILE A 32 6.48 -11.94 -3.32
N MET A 33 6.18 -12.57 -2.18
CA MET A 33 5.87 -11.87 -0.93
C MET A 33 7.14 -11.33 -0.26
N ARG A 34 8.25 -12.07 -0.34
CA ARG A 34 9.52 -11.73 0.30
C ARG A 34 10.73 -12.16 -0.55
N GLY A 35 10.89 -11.46 -1.67
CA GLY A 35 12.05 -11.57 -2.57
C GLY A 35 13.15 -10.55 -2.30
N LYS A 36 14.22 -10.62 -3.10
CA LYS A 36 15.31 -9.63 -3.10
C LYS A 36 15.07 -8.50 -4.10
N GLU A 37 14.49 -8.81 -5.25
CA GLU A 37 14.03 -7.83 -6.23
C GLU A 37 12.50 -7.83 -6.27
N PHE A 38 11.91 -6.64 -6.25
CA PHE A 38 10.45 -6.48 -6.27
C PHE A 38 10.06 -5.12 -6.83
N LEU A 39 8.89 -5.04 -7.47
CA LEU A 39 8.35 -3.77 -7.94
C LEU A 39 7.77 -3.02 -6.75
N MET A 40 8.13 -1.74 -6.62
CA MET A 40 7.53 -0.85 -5.64
C MET A 40 7.02 0.40 -6.34
N LYS A 41 5.80 0.78 -5.96
CA LYS A 41 5.35 2.15 -6.11
C LYS A 41 5.86 2.91 -4.89
N ASP A 42 6.69 3.92 -5.09
CA ASP A 42 7.13 4.84 -4.04
C ASP A 42 6.77 6.27 -4.42
N LEU A 43 6.15 7.00 -3.49
CA LEU A 43 5.75 8.40 -3.62
C LEU A 43 6.42 9.19 -2.51
N TYR A 44 6.84 10.42 -2.82
CA TYR A 44 7.36 11.37 -1.85
C TYR A 44 6.59 12.69 -1.98
N SER A 45 6.10 13.21 -0.85
CA SER A 45 5.44 14.51 -0.76
C SER A 45 6.36 15.55 -0.13
N PHE A 46 6.19 16.79 -0.56
CA PHE A 46 6.95 17.95 -0.12
C PHE A 46 5.95 19.06 0.19
N SER A 47 5.95 19.51 1.44
CA SER A 47 4.95 20.44 1.98
C SER A 47 5.64 21.61 2.69
N ARG A 48 4.94 22.75 2.76
CA ARG A 48 5.42 23.95 3.45
C ARG A 48 5.52 23.76 4.95
N ASP A 49 4.53 23.10 5.53
CA ASP A 49 4.39 22.91 6.97
C ASP A 49 3.69 21.59 7.30
N GLU A 50 3.56 21.32 8.60
CA GLU A 50 2.93 20.11 9.13
C GLU A 50 1.43 20.04 8.81
N ALA A 51 0.73 21.17 8.66
CA ALA A 51 -0.70 21.17 8.36
C ALA A 51 -0.95 20.75 6.90
N GLU A 52 -0.18 21.30 5.96
CA GLU A 52 -0.21 20.92 4.56
C GLU A 52 0.26 19.46 4.36
N HIS A 53 1.29 19.05 5.08
CA HIS A 53 1.75 17.66 5.09
C HIS A 53 0.67 16.70 5.62
N LYS A 54 0.04 17.01 6.76
CA LYS A 54 -1.04 16.20 7.31
C LYS A 54 -2.19 16.06 6.32
N ALA A 55 -2.59 17.14 5.65
CA ALA A 55 -3.65 17.10 4.64
C ALA A 55 -3.28 16.18 3.46
N PHE A 56 -2.03 16.21 2.98
CA PHE A 56 -1.56 15.29 1.96
C PHE A 56 -1.52 13.84 2.47
N TYR A 57 -1.03 13.62 3.68
CA TYR A 57 -0.91 12.31 4.30
C TYR A 57 -2.27 11.63 4.46
N ASP A 58 -3.27 12.35 4.98
CA ASP A 58 -4.64 11.87 5.08
C ASP A 58 -5.24 11.56 3.70
N LYS A 59 -4.96 12.39 2.68
CA LYS A 59 -5.39 12.13 1.30
C LYS A 59 -4.74 10.87 0.72
N ALA A 60 -3.45 10.65 0.99
CA ALA A 60 -2.73 9.46 0.55
C ALA A 60 -3.27 8.20 1.24
N ARG A 61 -3.61 8.27 2.53
CA ARG A 61 -4.26 7.19 3.27
C ARG A 61 -5.56 6.75 2.59
N GLU A 62 -6.43 7.70 2.26
CA GLU A 62 -7.71 7.40 1.59
C GLU A 62 -7.51 6.89 0.15
N ALA A 63 -6.50 7.38 -0.56
CA ALA A 63 -6.15 6.86 -1.87
C ALA A 63 -5.71 5.39 -1.81
N TYR A 64 -4.96 5.01 -0.78
CA TYR A 64 -4.50 3.64 -0.56
C TYR A 64 -5.65 2.71 -0.21
N LYS A 65 -6.56 3.12 0.68
CA LYS A 65 -7.78 2.36 0.98
C LYS A 65 -8.57 2.03 -0.30
N LYS A 66 -8.75 3.02 -1.18
CA LYS A 66 -9.42 2.82 -2.48
C LYS A 66 -8.67 1.88 -3.42
N VAL A 67 -7.33 1.85 -3.39
CA VAL A 67 -6.54 0.88 -4.16
C VAL A 67 -6.85 -0.54 -3.68
N PHE A 68 -6.84 -0.78 -2.37
CA PHE A 68 -7.11 -2.11 -1.81
C PHE A 68 -8.56 -2.55 -2.00
N GLU A 69 -9.52 -1.63 -1.88
CA GLU A 69 -10.93 -1.87 -2.22
C GLU A 69 -11.10 -2.30 -3.68
N ARG A 70 -10.50 -1.55 -4.62
CA ARG A 70 -10.52 -1.90 -6.05
C ARG A 70 -9.85 -3.23 -6.34
N MET A 71 -8.88 -3.65 -5.53
CA MET A 71 -8.20 -4.94 -5.64
C MET A 71 -8.94 -6.09 -4.94
N GLY A 72 -10.15 -5.87 -4.42
CA GLY A 72 -10.95 -6.91 -3.77
C GLY A 72 -10.45 -7.35 -2.40
N ILE A 73 -9.46 -6.66 -1.82
CA ILE A 73 -8.88 -7.01 -0.51
C ILE A 73 -9.18 -5.96 0.58
N GLY A 74 -9.87 -4.86 0.23
CA GLY A 74 -10.11 -3.72 1.13
C GLY A 74 -10.83 -4.07 2.43
N GLU A 75 -11.78 -5.01 2.42
CA GLU A 75 -12.48 -5.45 3.63
C GLU A 75 -11.53 -6.14 4.64
N GLN A 76 -10.49 -6.79 4.14
CA GLN A 76 -9.51 -7.55 4.93
C GLN A 76 -8.27 -6.71 5.28
N THR A 77 -8.12 -5.52 4.68
CA THR A 77 -6.99 -4.61 4.90
C THR A 77 -7.33 -3.53 5.93
N TYR A 78 -6.52 -3.41 6.97
CA TYR A 78 -6.69 -2.45 8.06
C TYR A 78 -5.57 -1.42 8.09
N VAL A 79 -5.92 -0.16 8.39
CA VAL A 79 -4.92 0.85 8.74
C VAL A 79 -4.36 0.48 10.10
N THR A 80 -3.05 0.23 10.14
CA THR A 80 -2.37 -0.34 11.29
C THR A 80 -1.28 0.61 11.76
N PHE A 81 -1.36 1.06 13.00
CA PHE A 81 -0.30 1.84 13.62
C PHE A 81 0.88 0.92 13.93
N ALA A 82 2.03 1.23 13.34
CA ALA A 82 3.28 0.49 13.50
C ALA A 82 4.41 1.45 13.90
N SER A 83 5.60 0.93 14.17
CA SER A 83 6.75 1.75 14.48
C SER A 83 7.07 2.69 13.31
N GLY A 84 7.26 3.98 13.61
CA GLY A 84 7.81 4.93 12.62
C GLY A 84 9.33 4.81 12.44
N GLY A 85 9.95 3.84 13.13
CA GLY A 85 11.38 3.60 13.10
C GLY A 85 12.18 4.83 13.54
N ILE A 86 13.11 5.26 12.71
CA ILE A 86 13.93 6.46 12.97
C ILE A 86 13.30 7.76 12.48
N PHE A 87 12.10 7.70 11.88
CA PHE A 87 11.49 8.82 11.18
C PHE A 87 10.42 9.54 12.01
N SER A 88 9.58 8.76 12.71
CA SER A 88 8.45 9.24 13.49
C SER A 88 8.13 8.27 14.62
N GLU A 89 7.28 8.68 15.56
CA GLU A 89 6.76 7.77 16.60
C GLU A 89 5.98 6.62 15.96
N PHE A 90 5.08 6.93 15.03
CA PHE A 90 4.26 5.95 14.31
C PHE A 90 4.38 6.10 12.80
N SER A 91 4.30 4.96 12.12
CA SER A 91 3.91 4.86 10.72
C SER A 91 2.52 4.22 10.61
N GLU A 92 1.90 4.36 9.45
CA GLU A 92 0.65 3.68 9.15
C GLU A 92 0.89 2.64 8.06
N GLU A 93 0.83 1.39 8.48
CA GLU A 93 0.83 0.23 7.60
C GLU A 93 -0.58 -0.08 7.14
N PHE A 94 -0.69 -0.72 5.99
CA PHE A 94 -1.92 -1.31 5.48
C PHE A 94 -1.74 -2.82 5.55
N GLN A 95 -2.32 -3.42 6.57
CA GLN A 95 -2.11 -4.83 6.89
C GLN A 95 -3.33 -5.63 6.48
N THR A 96 -3.15 -6.61 5.58
CA THR A 96 -4.22 -7.51 5.15
C THR A 96 -4.21 -8.76 6.01
N VAL A 97 -5.33 -9.04 6.68
CA VAL A 97 -5.48 -10.22 7.55
C VAL A 97 -5.31 -11.51 6.76
N SER A 98 -4.42 -12.38 7.23
CA SER A 98 -4.16 -13.71 6.66
C SER A 98 -3.31 -14.54 7.62
N ASP A 99 -3.60 -15.84 7.74
CA ASP A 99 -2.84 -16.77 8.58
C ASP A 99 -1.40 -16.99 8.10
N ALA A 100 -1.13 -16.74 6.81
CA ALA A 100 0.22 -16.75 6.23
C ALA A 100 1.02 -15.47 6.54
N GLY A 101 0.39 -14.49 7.19
CA GLY A 101 1.01 -13.26 7.65
C GLY A 101 2.21 -13.45 8.56
N GLU A 102 3.20 -12.59 8.39
CA GLU A 102 4.38 -12.54 9.26
C GLU A 102 4.18 -11.61 10.45
N ASP A 103 3.27 -10.64 10.33
CA ASP A 103 2.97 -9.68 11.37
C ASP A 103 1.82 -10.16 12.25
N THR A 104 1.87 -9.76 13.52
CA THR A 104 0.76 -9.92 14.46
C THR A 104 0.20 -8.55 14.78
N ILE A 105 -1.10 -8.37 14.52
CA ILE A 105 -1.80 -7.09 14.71
C ILE A 105 -2.98 -7.28 15.67
N PHE A 106 -3.31 -6.23 16.40
CA PHE A 106 -4.47 -6.15 17.28
C PHE A 106 -5.52 -5.24 16.64
N VAL A 107 -6.63 -5.82 16.21
CA VAL A 107 -7.65 -5.16 15.38
C VAL A 107 -8.86 -4.74 16.21
N ASP A 108 -9.26 -3.49 16.10
CA ASP A 108 -10.59 -2.99 16.47
C ASP A 108 -11.46 -2.99 15.18
N GLU A 109 -12.37 -3.96 15.07
CA GLU A 109 -13.19 -4.13 13.86
C GLU A 109 -14.19 -2.99 13.67
N ASP A 110 -14.74 -2.44 14.75
CA ASP A 110 -15.70 -1.32 14.70
C ASP A 110 -15.06 -0.05 14.13
N LYS A 111 -13.81 0.23 14.54
CA LYS A 111 -13.07 1.42 14.09
C LYS A 111 -12.30 1.19 12.79
N ARG A 112 -12.16 -0.05 12.33
CA ARG A 112 -11.27 -0.45 11.23
C ARG A 112 -9.83 0.06 11.41
N ILE A 113 -9.35 0.05 12.65
CA ILE A 113 -7.99 0.42 13.04
C ILE A 113 -7.34 -0.80 13.67
N ALA A 114 -6.05 -0.99 13.41
CA ALA A 114 -5.25 -1.99 14.09
C ALA A 114 -3.97 -1.38 14.67
N VAL A 115 -3.33 -2.12 15.57
CA VAL A 115 -2.03 -1.76 16.14
C VAL A 115 -1.10 -2.95 15.98
N ASN A 116 0.08 -2.73 15.39
CA ASN A 116 1.09 -3.77 15.29
C ASN A 116 1.57 -4.15 16.70
N LYS A 117 1.75 -5.44 16.95
CA LYS A 117 2.21 -5.97 18.24
C LYS A 117 3.46 -5.28 18.77
N GLU A 118 4.36 -4.83 17.89
CA GLU A 118 5.59 -4.14 18.28
C GLU A 118 5.36 -2.80 19.01
N VAL A 119 4.24 -2.11 18.75
CA VAL A 119 3.88 -0.83 19.37
C VAL A 119 2.61 -0.91 20.23
N CYS A 120 2.06 -2.11 20.46
CA CYS A 120 0.83 -2.32 21.21
C CYS A 120 1.05 -2.21 22.74
N THR A 121 1.24 -0.99 23.23
CA THR A 121 1.35 -0.65 24.65
C THR A 121 0.08 0.03 25.16
N ASP A 122 -0.17 0.00 26.47
CA ASP A 122 -1.33 0.67 27.07
C ASP A 122 -1.32 2.20 26.79
N GLU A 123 -0.13 2.82 26.68
CA GLU A 123 0.02 4.22 26.27
C GLU A 123 -0.42 4.44 24.81
N THR A 124 0.04 3.58 23.89
CA THR A 124 -0.37 3.63 22.48
C THR A 124 -1.88 3.47 22.34
N LEU A 125 -2.46 2.49 23.05
CA LEU A 125 -3.90 2.25 23.02
C LEU A 125 -4.68 3.46 23.54
N ALA A 126 -4.22 4.09 24.63
CA ALA A 126 -4.82 5.30 25.15
C ALA A 126 -4.75 6.48 24.15
N LYS A 127 -3.60 6.69 23.49
CA LYS A 127 -3.41 7.74 22.46
C LYS A 127 -4.35 7.55 21.27
N LEU A 128 -4.57 6.31 20.86
CA LEU A 128 -5.45 5.94 19.74
C LEU A 128 -6.92 5.80 20.16
N GLY A 129 -7.22 5.94 21.46
CA GLY A 129 -8.55 5.72 22.02
C GLY A 129 -9.06 4.29 21.84
N LEU A 130 -8.18 3.29 21.84
CA LEU A 130 -8.50 1.87 21.67
C LEU A 130 -8.64 1.17 23.03
N GLU A 131 -9.59 0.25 23.12
CA GLU A 131 -9.84 -0.54 24.33
C GLU A 131 -9.30 -1.95 24.15
N LYS A 132 -8.33 -2.35 24.98
CA LYS A 132 -7.67 -3.67 24.88
C LYS A 132 -8.65 -4.86 24.83
N GLY A 133 -9.76 -4.78 25.58
CA GLY A 133 -10.78 -5.84 25.61
C GLY A 133 -11.60 -5.99 24.32
N LYS A 134 -11.53 -5.01 23.41
CA LYS A 134 -12.20 -5.04 22.09
C LYS A 134 -11.26 -5.44 20.96
N LEU A 135 -9.97 -5.56 21.23
CA LEU A 135 -8.98 -5.88 20.21
C LEU A 135 -8.90 -7.39 19.97
N MET A 136 -8.88 -7.77 18.70
CA MET A 136 -8.65 -9.15 18.28
C MET A 136 -7.26 -9.31 17.69
N GLU A 137 -6.51 -10.28 18.23
CA GLU A 137 -5.22 -10.66 17.66
C GLU A 137 -5.43 -11.39 16.34
N LYS A 138 -4.79 -10.92 15.27
CA LYS A 138 -4.81 -11.52 13.94
C LYS A 138 -3.40 -11.55 13.36
N LYS A 139 -3.13 -12.53 12.51
CA LYS A 139 -1.96 -12.49 11.62
C LYS A 139 -2.27 -11.65 10.39
N ALA A 140 -1.27 -10.95 9.87
CA ALA A 140 -1.45 -10.08 8.71
C ALA A 140 -0.18 -9.94 7.86
N ILE A 141 -0.41 -9.47 6.64
CA ILE A 141 0.61 -9.21 5.62
C ILE A 141 0.59 -7.72 5.28
N GLU A 142 1.75 -7.06 5.41
CA GLU A 142 1.92 -5.66 5.02
C GLU A 142 1.76 -5.48 3.50
N ALA A 143 0.67 -4.81 3.10
CA ALA A 143 0.32 -4.46 1.72
C ALA A 143 0.93 -3.12 1.27
N GLY A 144 1.20 -2.23 2.22
CA GLY A 144 1.84 -0.94 2.00
C GLY A 144 2.08 -0.20 3.31
N ASN A 145 2.84 0.89 3.25
CA ASN A 145 3.17 1.71 4.42
C ASN A 145 3.32 3.19 4.02
N ILE A 146 2.87 4.10 4.89
CA ILE A 146 3.02 5.54 4.74
C ILE A 146 3.70 6.15 5.99
N PHE A 147 4.75 6.94 5.76
CA PHE A 147 5.59 7.50 6.82
C PHE A 147 5.54 9.02 6.85
N ASN A 148 5.45 9.56 8.06
CA ASN A 148 5.79 10.95 8.34
C ASN A 148 7.32 11.03 8.46
N LEU A 149 7.98 11.74 7.52
CA LEU A 149 9.44 11.92 7.53
C LEU A 149 9.85 13.25 8.17
N GLY A 150 8.91 14.20 8.32
CA GLY A 150 9.17 15.53 8.85
C GLY A 150 10.28 16.22 8.06
N THR A 151 11.23 16.81 8.77
CA THR A 151 12.39 17.48 8.18
C THR A 151 13.65 16.62 8.14
N ARG A 152 13.53 15.33 8.49
CA ARG A 152 14.67 14.40 8.70
C ARG A 152 15.63 14.32 7.52
N PHE A 153 15.10 14.42 6.30
CA PHE A 153 15.88 14.40 5.06
C PHE A 153 16.10 15.79 4.47
N SER A 154 15.14 16.69 4.61
CA SER A 154 15.25 18.03 4.01
C SER A 154 16.34 18.87 4.67
N GLU A 155 16.49 18.81 5.99
CA GLU A 155 17.53 19.54 6.71
C GLU A 155 18.95 19.12 6.30
N PRO A 156 19.34 17.81 6.35
CA PRO A 156 20.69 17.39 5.98
C PRO A 156 21.01 17.55 4.49
N LEU A 157 19.99 17.43 3.62
CA LEU A 157 20.16 17.57 2.17
C LEU A 157 20.07 19.02 1.69
N GLY A 158 19.82 19.99 2.58
CA GLY A 158 19.74 21.39 2.21
C GLY A 158 18.47 21.77 1.44
N LEU A 159 17.39 20.99 1.55
CA LEU A 159 16.10 21.27 0.92
C LEU A 159 15.26 22.24 1.76
N TYR A 160 15.34 23.52 1.41
CA TYR A 160 14.62 24.61 2.08
C TYR A 160 13.87 25.45 1.05
N TYR A 161 12.81 26.12 1.49
CA TYR A 161 12.10 27.13 0.70
C TYR A 161 12.09 28.47 1.45
N ARG A 162 11.81 29.56 0.73
CA ARG A 162 11.48 30.85 1.34
C ARG A 162 9.97 30.99 1.52
N ASP A 163 9.52 31.28 2.74
CA ASP A 163 8.11 31.52 3.04
C ASP A 163 7.64 32.91 2.59
N GLU A 164 6.39 33.25 2.87
CA GLU A 164 5.74 34.51 2.52
C GLU A 164 6.48 35.73 3.12
N THR A 165 7.23 35.54 4.20
CA THR A 165 8.04 36.58 4.86
C THR A 165 9.49 36.63 4.35
N GLY A 166 9.86 35.70 3.47
CA GLY A 166 11.23 35.51 2.99
C GLY A 166 12.10 34.70 3.94
N ALA A 167 11.55 34.18 5.05
CA ALA A 167 12.27 33.33 5.99
C ALA A 167 12.53 31.95 5.37
N ARG A 168 13.71 31.41 5.65
CA ARG A 168 14.13 30.11 5.13
C ARG A 168 13.61 29.00 6.04
N LYS A 169 12.77 28.11 5.50
CA LYS A 169 12.17 26.98 6.23
C LYS A 169 12.52 25.64 5.56
N PRO A 170 12.79 24.58 6.34
CA PRO A 170 12.98 23.25 5.79
C PRO A 170 11.66 22.73 5.22
N VAL A 171 11.73 21.94 4.15
CA VAL A 171 10.54 21.30 3.56
C VAL A 171 10.10 20.13 4.43
N VAL A 172 8.80 20.02 4.72
CA VAL A 172 8.23 18.86 5.44
C VAL A 172 7.96 17.74 4.43
N MET A 173 8.39 16.53 4.75
CA MET A 173 8.37 15.39 3.82
C MET A 173 7.52 14.22 4.33
N GLY A 174 6.92 13.50 3.38
CA GLY A 174 6.29 12.19 3.61
C GLY A 174 6.75 11.18 2.56
N SER A 175 6.70 9.89 2.90
CA SER A 175 6.89 8.81 1.93
C SER A 175 5.76 7.79 2.00
N TYR A 176 5.43 7.22 0.85
CA TYR A 176 4.26 6.37 0.69
C TYR A 176 4.64 5.21 -0.23
N GLY A 177 4.60 3.98 0.29
CA GLY A 177 5.02 2.75 -0.40
C GLY A 177 3.86 1.76 -0.61
N ILE A 178 3.77 1.19 -1.81
CA ILE A 178 2.96 0.00 -2.10
C ILE A 178 3.85 -0.96 -2.87
N GLY A 179 3.77 -2.26 -2.59
CA GLY A 179 4.49 -3.29 -3.33
C GLY A 179 3.57 -4.04 -4.30
N PRO A 180 3.38 -3.62 -5.56
CA PRO A 180 2.52 -4.30 -6.53
C PRO A 180 2.77 -5.81 -6.67
N THR A 181 4.04 -6.24 -6.66
CA THR A 181 4.38 -7.67 -6.72
C THR A 181 3.91 -8.44 -5.48
N ARG A 182 4.01 -7.84 -4.30
CA ARG A 182 3.50 -8.42 -3.06
C ARG A 182 1.98 -8.44 -3.05
N LEU A 183 1.32 -7.40 -3.57
CA LEU A 183 -0.14 -7.35 -3.64
C LEU A 183 -0.73 -8.49 -4.45
N MET A 184 -0.09 -8.88 -5.55
CA MET A 184 -0.51 -10.07 -6.30
C MET A 184 -0.48 -11.33 -5.43
N GLY A 185 0.56 -11.50 -4.60
CA GLY A 185 0.63 -12.63 -3.67
C GLY A 185 -0.41 -12.55 -2.55
N ILE A 186 -0.70 -11.35 -2.03
CA ILE A 186 -1.78 -11.13 -1.06
C ILE A 186 -3.14 -11.51 -1.65
N ILE A 187 -3.44 -11.08 -2.88
CA ILE A 187 -4.70 -11.41 -3.56
C ILE A 187 -4.87 -12.92 -3.70
N VAL A 188 -3.82 -13.61 -4.14
CA VAL A 188 -3.82 -15.08 -4.24
C VAL A 188 -4.04 -15.72 -2.87
N GLU A 189 -3.33 -15.25 -1.85
CA GLU A 189 -3.40 -15.82 -0.50
C GLU A 189 -4.81 -15.70 0.11
N VAL A 190 -5.47 -14.56 -0.07
CA VAL A 190 -6.74 -14.29 0.63
C VAL A 190 -8.00 -14.60 -0.17
N LEU A 191 -7.89 -14.77 -1.50
CA LEU A 191 -9.04 -15.01 -2.36
C LEU A 191 -9.06 -16.40 -3.02
N ALA A 192 -7.95 -17.15 -3.01
CA ALA A 192 -7.94 -18.50 -3.57
C ALA A 192 -8.89 -19.44 -2.81
N ASP A 193 -9.38 -20.46 -3.51
CA ASP A 193 -10.22 -21.52 -2.96
C ASP A 193 -9.59 -22.91 -3.20
N GLY A 194 -10.32 -23.97 -2.84
CA GLY A 194 -9.86 -25.36 -3.03
C GLY A 194 -9.67 -25.79 -4.49
N LYS A 195 -10.08 -24.97 -5.47
CA LYS A 195 -9.93 -25.21 -6.91
C LYS A 195 -8.84 -24.36 -7.55
N GLY A 196 -8.38 -23.30 -6.90
CA GLY A 196 -7.25 -22.49 -7.34
C GLY A 196 -7.47 -21.00 -7.13
N LEU A 197 -6.92 -20.20 -8.04
CA LEU A 197 -6.94 -18.74 -7.95
C LEU A 197 -8.31 -18.17 -8.29
N VAL A 198 -8.79 -17.23 -7.49
CA VAL A 198 -10.00 -16.45 -7.76
C VAL A 198 -9.61 -14.97 -7.86
N TRP A 199 -9.48 -14.47 -9.09
CA TRP A 199 -9.10 -13.09 -9.32
C TRP A 199 -10.28 -12.14 -9.16
N PRO A 200 -10.10 -10.99 -8.47
CA PRO A 200 -11.00 -9.86 -8.63
C PRO A 200 -11.03 -9.40 -10.08
N GLU A 201 -12.21 -9.04 -10.59
CA GLU A 201 -12.41 -8.60 -11.98
C GLU A 201 -11.42 -7.52 -12.41
N SER A 202 -11.12 -6.57 -11.52
CA SER A 202 -10.24 -5.42 -11.77
C SER A 202 -8.77 -5.77 -12.06
N VAL A 203 -8.34 -6.98 -11.70
CA VAL A 203 -6.95 -7.45 -11.86
C VAL A 203 -6.88 -8.83 -12.53
N ALA A 204 -8.02 -9.41 -12.90
CA ALA A 204 -8.05 -10.65 -13.65
C ALA A 204 -7.31 -10.46 -14.99
N PRO A 205 -6.44 -11.40 -15.40
CA PRO A 205 -5.68 -11.26 -16.64
C PRO A 205 -6.60 -11.26 -17.88
N PHE A 206 -7.76 -11.92 -17.77
CA PHE A 206 -8.83 -11.94 -18.77
C PHE A 206 -10.18 -11.99 -18.03
N ALA A 207 -11.20 -11.33 -18.57
CA ALA A 207 -12.56 -11.37 -18.02
C ALA A 207 -13.25 -12.72 -18.26
N TYR A 208 -12.96 -13.36 -19.39
CA TYR A 208 -13.55 -14.63 -19.81
C TYR A 208 -12.47 -15.60 -20.28
N HIS A 209 -12.70 -16.90 -20.05
CA HIS A 209 -11.87 -17.98 -20.57
C HIS A 209 -12.75 -18.89 -21.43
N LEU A 210 -12.66 -18.69 -22.75
CA LEU A 210 -13.39 -19.51 -23.72
C LEU A 210 -12.70 -20.86 -23.89
N VAL A 211 -13.45 -21.95 -23.68
CA VAL A 211 -12.94 -23.32 -23.80
C VAL A 211 -13.78 -24.07 -24.84
N SER A 212 -13.14 -24.51 -25.94
CA SER A 212 -13.75 -25.42 -26.91
C SER A 212 -13.43 -26.87 -26.52
N LEU A 213 -14.48 -27.69 -26.44
CA LEU A 213 -14.37 -29.15 -26.32
C LEU A 213 -14.60 -29.87 -27.67
N GLY A 214 -14.76 -29.09 -28.75
CA GLY A 214 -14.90 -29.58 -30.11
C GLY A 214 -13.59 -30.10 -30.69
N HIS A 215 -13.68 -30.88 -31.76
CA HIS A 215 -12.53 -31.46 -32.45
C HIS A 215 -12.64 -31.19 -33.96
N GLY A 216 -11.53 -30.76 -34.58
CA GLY A 216 -11.35 -30.80 -36.04
C GLY A 216 -12.48 -30.19 -36.88
N GLY A 217 -12.70 -28.88 -36.79
CA GLY A 217 -13.62 -28.16 -37.70
C GLY A 217 -15.11 -28.51 -37.55
N ASP A 218 -15.48 -29.17 -36.44
CA ASP A 218 -16.86 -29.38 -36.05
C ASP A 218 -17.58 -28.05 -35.75
N GLU A 219 -18.89 -28.15 -35.56
CA GLU A 219 -19.73 -26.98 -35.28
C GLU A 219 -19.37 -26.29 -33.97
N ILE A 220 -18.90 -27.05 -32.96
CA ILE A 220 -18.50 -26.53 -31.65
C ILE A 220 -17.26 -25.63 -31.81
N SER A 221 -16.22 -26.12 -32.49
CA SER A 221 -15.01 -25.34 -32.74
C SER A 221 -15.29 -24.11 -33.59
N LYS A 222 -16.10 -24.23 -34.66
CA LYS A 222 -16.50 -23.07 -35.47
C LYS A 222 -17.26 -22.01 -34.67
N THR A 223 -18.13 -22.44 -33.75
CA THR A 223 -18.87 -21.51 -32.88
C THR A 223 -17.95 -20.83 -31.88
N ALA A 224 -17.01 -21.58 -31.28
CA ALA A 224 -16.02 -21.00 -30.38
C ALA A 224 -15.12 -19.99 -31.10
N ASP A 225 -14.63 -20.31 -32.30
CA ASP A 225 -13.84 -19.39 -33.12
C ASP A 225 -14.64 -18.13 -33.48
N ALA A 226 -15.90 -18.29 -33.89
CA ALA A 226 -16.78 -17.17 -34.18
C ALA A 226 -17.04 -16.27 -32.96
N LEU A 227 -17.22 -16.86 -31.77
CA LEU A 227 -17.38 -16.11 -30.51
C LEU A 227 -16.10 -15.37 -30.11
N TYR A 228 -14.91 -15.93 -30.37
CA TYR A 228 -13.65 -15.25 -30.12
C TYR A 228 -13.39 -14.10 -31.10
N GLU A 229 -13.83 -14.25 -32.36
CA GLU A 229 -13.70 -13.21 -33.39
C GLU A 229 -14.75 -12.09 -33.24
N ASP A 230 -15.88 -12.35 -32.57
CA ASP A 230 -16.92 -11.36 -32.34
C ASP A 230 -16.42 -10.26 -31.39
N ARG A 231 -16.16 -9.08 -31.96
CA ARG A 231 -15.61 -7.91 -31.26
C ARG A 231 -16.62 -7.20 -30.34
N TYR A 232 -17.84 -7.71 -30.23
CA TYR A 232 -18.90 -7.15 -29.40
C TYR A 232 -19.06 -7.87 -28.04
N ILE A 233 -18.19 -8.84 -27.72
CA ILE A 233 -18.07 -9.49 -26.41
C ILE A 233 -16.80 -9.01 -25.71
#